data_AF-S4RPA1-F1
#
_entry.id   AF-S4RPA1-F1
#
_cell.length_a   1.000
_cell.length_b   1.000
_cell.length_c   1.000
_cell.angle_alpha   90.00
_cell.angle_beta   90.00
_cell.angle_gamma   90.00
#
_symmetry.space_group_name_H-M   'P 1'
#
loop_
_entity.id
_entity.type
_entity.pdbx_description
1 polymer ?
#
loop_
_entity_poly.entity_id
_entity_poly.type
_entity_poly.pdbx_seq_one_letter_code
_entity_poly.pdbx_strand_id
1 'polypeptide(L)'
;SVQRINLTRFYITAKLDGDGNTQLLVGGLPPGLAAPDYLSLRVYLCQSAPKLIKVWALVHAVWSAVIAQETSSLMMVTFLKRHECNCCDRHVITVPLPSVNLHPQPEQMPRSCHPLLVLINPRSGGMQGRELLHSFRKAVNPHQVFDLACGGPLPGLHVFREVPRFRLLVCGGDGTVGWVLSLLEDIKLKLACTQPPVAILPLGTGNDLARVLRWGPGYSGEDPLSVLINVDEAQEVKMDRWTILLDANEPECAQERTSMPRLGDETESQYQIVQMNNYFGIGVDADLSLGFHNAREEDPGKFNSRLHNKSVYVKVGLQKITHNRNLHRDIKVQVDNVDIDLPSVEGLIFLNIPSWGSGADLWGSDSEGKFSKPCMHDGLLEVVGVTGVMHMGQVQGGLRSGIRIAQGQFIRVVLQRETPIQVDGEPWLQPPGNIIVS
;
A
#
# COMPACT_ATOMS: atom_id res chain seq x y z
N SER A 1 -19.62 -30.82 -7.35
CA SER A 1 -20.59 -31.81 -6.86
C SER A 1 -21.30 -31.24 -5.64
N VAL A 2 -22.55 -31.63 -5.40
CA VAL A 2 -23.37 -31.19 -4.24
C VAL A 2 -22.66 -31.48 -2.90
N GLN A 3 -21.79 -32.49 -2.85
CA GLN A 3 -20.97 -32.80 -1.68
C GLN A 3 -19.89 -31.75 -1.33
N ARG A 4 -19.38 -30.98 -2.31
CA ARG A 4 -18.47 -29.85 -2.03
C ARG A 4 -19.20 -28.65 -1.43
N ILE A 5 -20.49 -28.48 -1.74
CA ILE A 5 -21.30 -27.36 -1.23
C ILE A 5 -21.52 -27.51 0.28
N ASN A 6 -21.76 -28.73 0.76
CA ASN A 6 -22.00 -29.00 2.18
C ASN A 6 -20.75 -28.87 3.09
N LEU A 7 -19.55 -28.80 2.52
CA LEU A 7 -18.30 -28.58 3.26
C LEU A 7 -17.82 -27.12 3.20
N THR A 8 -18.47 -26.28 2.40
CA THR A 8 -18.11 -24.86 2.29
C THR A 8 -19.00 -24.04 3.24
N ARG A 9 -18.43 -23.51 4.33
CA ARG A 9 -19.18 -22.70 5.32
C ARG A 9 -19.74 -21.39 4.71
N PHE A 10 -19.15 -20.92 3.61
CA PHE A 10 -19.54 -19.75 2.83
C PHE A 10 -19.45 -20.08 1.35
N TYR A 11 -20.51 -19.83 0.58
CA TYR A 11 -20.47 -20.01 -0.86
C TYR A 11 -20.93 -18.73 -1.59
N ILE A 12 -20.05 -18.18 -2.42
CA ILE A 12 -20.44 -17.17 -3.42
C ILE A 12 -21.09 -17.93 -4.57
N THR A 13 -22.40 -17.79 -4.74
CA THR A 13 -23.11 -18.32 -5.92
C THR A 13 -23.01 -17.34 -7.07
N ALA A 14 -22.61 -17.82 -8.25
CA ALA A 14 -23.04 -17.17 -9.47
C ALA A 14 -24.57 -17.19 -9.50
N LYS A 15 -25.21 -16.02 -9.62
CA LYS A 15 -26.66 -15.94 -9.81
C LYS A 15 -26.99 -16.63 -11.13
N LEU A 16 -27.64 -17.79 -11.07
CA LEU A 16 -28.33 -18.43 -12.20
C LEU A 16 -29.81 -18.02 -12.25
N ASP A 17 -30.19 -16.95 -11.56
CA ASP A 17 -31.54 -16.42 -11.71
C ASP A 17 -31.58 -15.61 -13.01
N GLY A 18 -32.54 -15.94 -13.86
CA GLY A 18 -32.81 -15.34 -15.16
C GLY A 18 -33.18 -13.85 -15.17
N ASP A 19 -32.72 -13.07 -14.19
CA ASP A 19 -32.89 -11.61 -14.08
C ASP A 19 -31.69 -10.80 -14.58
N GLY A 20 -30.69 -11.46 -15.18
CA GLY A 20 -29.75 -10.82 -16.10
C GLY A 20 -28.71 -9.85 -15.52
N ASN A 21 -28.81 -9.45 -14.25
CA ASN A 21 -28.04 -8.33 -13.70
C ASN A 21 -26.62 -8.70 -13.22
N THR A 22 -25.62 -8.53 -14.08
CA THR A 22 -24.18 -8.64 -13.72
C THR A 22 -23.63 -7.26 -13.38
N GLN A 23 -22.93 -7.12 -12.25
CA GLN A 23 -22.20 -5.90 -11.91
C GLN A 23 -20.82 -5.90 -12.60
N LEU A 24 -20.43 -4.74 -13.12
CA LEU A 24 -19.14 -4.50 -13.77
C LEU A 24 -18.46 -3.33 -13.10
N LEU A 25 -17.21 -3.50 -12.69
CA LEU A 25 -16.36 -2.38 -12.32
C LEU A 25 -15.61 -1.92 -13.56
N VAL A 26 -15.77 -0.65 -13.91
CA VAL A 26 -15.02 0.05 -14.95
C VAL A 26 -13.99 0.94 -14.25
N GLY A 27 -12.71 0.58 -14.32
CA GLY A 27 -11.59 1.30 -13.73
C GLY A 27 -10.65 1.89 -14.79
N GLY A 28 -9.63 2.63 -14.35
CA GLY A 28 -8.67 3.30 -15.24
C GLY A 28 -9.14 4.66 -15.77
N LEU A 29 -10.16 5.25 -15.15
CA LEU A 29 -10.67 6.58 -15.53
C LEU A 29 -9.76 7.70 -14.97
N PRO A 30 -9.98 8.96 -15.34
CA PRO A 30 -9.36 10.10 -14.65
C PRO A 30 -9.84 10.21 -13.18
N PRO A 31 -8.95 10.46 -12.20
CA PRO A 31 -9.35 10.71 -10.82
C PRO A 31 -10.03 12.07 -10.70
N GLY A 32 -10.90 12.23 -9.70
CA GLY A 32 -11.53 13.52 -9.40
C GLY A 32 -12.55 14.01 -10.45
N LEU A 33 -13.04 13.14 -11.33
CA LEU A 33 -14.09 13.50 -12.30
C LEU A 33 -15.26 14.19 -11.62
N ALA A 34 -15.63 15.37 -12.11
CA ALA A 34 -16.80 16.08 -11.61
C ALA A 34 -18.07 15.30 -11.96
N ALA A 35 -19.13 15.48 -11.17
CA ALA A 35 -20.42 14.82 -11.41
C ALA A 35 -20.97 14.99 -12.85
N PRO A 36 -20.74 16.12 -13.58
CA PRO A 36 -21.12 16.24 -15.00
C PRO A 36 -20.27 15.38 -15.95
N ASP A 37 -18.98 15.19 -15.68
CA ASP A 37 -18.10 14.38 -16.53
C ASP A 37 -18.43 12.89 -16.41
N TYR A 38 -18.99 12.48 -15.27
CA TYR A 38 -19.61 11.18 -15.10
C TYR A 38 -20.80 10.97 -16.04
N LEU A 39 -21.60 12.01 -16.31
CA LEU A 39 -22.69 11.93 -17.29
C LEU A 39 -22.14 11.74 -18.70
N SER A 40 -21.04 12.41 -19.05
CA SER A 40 -20.33 12.21 -20.32
C SER A 40 -19.82 10.77 -20.47
N LEU A 41 -19.28 10.19 -19.40
CA LEU A 41 -18.82 8.80 -19.37
C LEU A 41 -19.97 7.80 -19.49
N ARG A 42 -21.08 8.08 -18.80
CA ARG A 42 -22.34 7.33 -18.95
C ARG A 42 -22.87 7.45 -20.37
N VAL A 43 -22.85 8.63 -20.98
CA VAL A 43 -23.27 8.85 -22.37
C VAL A 43 -22.37 8.07 -23.33
N TYR A 44 -21.05 8.09 -23.14
CA TYR A 44 -20.10 7.30 -23.93
C TYR A 44 -20.37 5.79 -23.82
N LEU A 45 -20.46 5.25 -22.60
CA LEU A 45 -20.76 3.82 -22.37
C LEU A 45 -22.12 3.43 -22.94
N CYS A 46 -23.13 4.29 -22.78
CA CYS A 46 -24.45 4.09 -23.39
C CYS A 46 -24.43 4.22 -24.92
N GLN A 47 -23.62 5.10 -25.52
CA GLN A 47 -23.53 5.22 -26.99
C GLN A 47 -22.85 4.00 -27.62
N SER A 48 -21.83 3.44 -26.95
CA SER A 48 -21.16 2.21 -27.38
C SER A 48 -22.04 0.95 -27.21
N ALA A 49 -23.02 0.96 -26.29
CA ALA A 49 -23.96 -0.15 -26.05
C ALA A 49 -25.38 0.31 -25.58
N PRO A 50 -26.19 0.92 -26.47
CA PRO A 50 -27.38 1.73 -26.10
C PRO A 50 -28.61 0.99 -25.59
N LYS A 51 -28.61 -0.36 -25.58
CA LYS A 51 -29.77 -1.16 -25.16
C LYS A 51 -29.52 -2.00 -23.90
N LEU A 52 -28.33 -1.96 -23.31
CA LEU A 52 -27.87 -3.05 -22.42
C LEU A 52 -27.25 -2.61 -21.09
N ILE A 53 -26.67 -1.40 -20.98
CA ILE A 53 -25.97 -0.95 -19.78
C ILE A 53 -26.80 0.09 -19.02
N LYS A 54 -27.28 -0.25 -17.81
CA LYS A 54 -27.73 0.74 -16.83
C LYS A 54 -26.57 1.08 -15.91
N VAL A 55 -25.99 2.26 -16.12
CA VAL A 55 -24.93 2.80 -15.28
C VAL A 55 -25.52 3.18 -13.91
N TRP A 56 -25.13 2.47 -12.85
CA TRP A 56 -25.54 2.72 -11.45
C TRP A 56 -24.38 3.40 -10.73
N ALA A 57 -24.47 4.71 -10.52
CA ALA A 57 -23.32 5.50 -10.08
C ALA A 57 -22.97 5.34 -8.60
N LEU A 58 -22.21 4.31 -8.26
CA LEU A 58 -21.29 4.39 -7.12
C LEU A 58 -19.90 4.73 -7.66
N VAL A 59 -19.41 5.93 -7.31
CA VAL A 59 -18.14 6.47 -7.81
C VAL A 59 -17.08 6.36 -6.72
N HIS A 60 -15.93 5.81 -7.08
CA HIS A 60 -14.72 5.90 -6.27
C HIS A 60 -13.81 6.95 -6.90
N ALA A 61 -14.05 8.22 -6.57
CA ALA A 61 -13.41 9.37 -7.23
C ALA A 61 -11.88 9.37 -7.15
N VAL A 62 -11.32 8.85 -6.04
CA VAL A 62 -9.88 8.69 -5.82
C VAL A 62 -9.26 7.63 -6.74
N TRP A 63 -10.02 6.58 -7.06
CA TRP A 63 -9.55 5.40 -7.81
C TRP A 63 -10.15 5.31 -9.22
N SER A 64 -10.90 6.34 -9.61
CA SER A 64 -11.47 6.51 -10.94
C SER A 64 -12.25 5.30 -11.43
N ALA A 65 -13.17 4.81 -10.59
CA ALA A 65 -13.96 3.63 -10.91
C ALA A 65 -15.46 3.88 -10.83
N VAL A 66 -16.20 3.21 -11.71
CA VAL A 66 -17.66 3.24 -11.81
C VAL A 66 -18.21 1.82 -11.82
N ILE A 67 -19.29 1.59 -11.10
CA ILE A 67 -20.05 0.34 -11.22
C ILE A 67 -21.15 0.50 -12.28
N ALA A 68 -21.25 -0.48 -13.17
CA ALA A 68 -22.33 -0.60 -14.14
C ALA A 68 -23.09 -1.90 -13.88
N GLN A 69 -24.40 -1.90 -14.14
CA GLN A 69 -25.25 -3.09 -14.04
C GLN A 69 -25.81 -3.40 -15.43
N GLU A 70 -25.49 -4.59 -15.95
CA GLU A 70 -25.91 -5.02 -17.29
C GLU A 70 -26.92 -6.16 -17.21
N THR A 71 -27.87 -6.21 -18.14
CA THR A 71 -29.02 -7.14 -18.18
C THR A 71 -28.72 -8.51 -18.84
N SER A 72 -27.51 -8.75 -19.39
CA SER A 72 -27.17 -10.04 -20.02
C SER A 72 -25.67 -10.37 -19.98
N SER A 73 -25.34 -11.56 -19.47
CA SER A 73 -23.95 -12.04 -19.26
C SER A 73 -23.17 -12.36 -20.55
N LEU A 74 -23.84 -12.66 -21.67
CA LEU A 74 -23.19 -13.00 -22.95
C LEU A 74 -22.66 -11.74 -23.69
N MET A 75 -23.32 -10.60 -23.49
CA MET A 75 -22.94 -9.32 -24.07
C MET A 75 -21.80 -8.66 -23.30
N MET A 76 -21.76 -8.83 -21.98
CA MET A 76 -20.62 -8.47 -21.12
C MET A 76 -19.32 -9.08 -21.63
N VAL A 77 -19.30 -10.39 -21.89
CA VAL A 77 -18.13 -11.09 -22.45
C VAL A 77 -17.74 -10.52 -23.82
N THR A 78 -18.71 -10.03 -24.59
CA THR A 78 -18.45 -9.40 -25.88
C THR A 78 -17.86 -7.99 -25.71
N PHE A 79 -18.38 -7.18 -24.79
CA PHE A 79 -17.83 -5.85 -24.45
C PHE A 79 -16.41 -5.95 -23.87
N LEU A 80 -16.20 -6.84 -22.89
CA LEU A 80 -14.88 -7.14 -22.30
C LEU A 80 -13.86 -7.58 -23.38
N LYS A 81 -14.29 -8.38 -24.36
CA LYS A 81 -13.43 -8.81 -25.48
C LYS A 81 -13.17 -7.73 -26.53
N ARG A 82 -13.99 -6.70 -26.60
CA ARG A 82 -13.94 -5.66 -27.65
C ARG A 82 -13.33 -4.36 -27.17
N HIS A 83 -13.25 -4.10 -25.86
CA HIS A 83 -12.89 -2.80 -25.31
C HIS A 83 -11.85 -2.92 -24.16
N GLU A 84 -10.62 -3.31 -24.51
CA GLU A 84 -9.46 -2.55 -24.06
C GLU A 84 -9.43 -1.25 -24.88
N CYS A 85 -10.32 -0.31 -24.58
CA CYS A 85 -10.43 0.94 -25.32
C CYS A 85 -9.71 2.07 -24.59
N ASN A 86 -9.05 2.93 -25.37
CA ASN A 86 -8.51 4.19 -24.90
C ASN A 86 -9.68 5.17 -24.70
N CYS A 87 -10.04 5.46 -23.45
CA CYS A 87 -10.80 6.67 -23.12
C CYS A 87 -9.80 7.73 -22.69
N CYS A 88 -9.78 8.88 -23.38
CA CYS A 88 -8.88 9.99 -23.04
C CYS A 88 -7.39 9.56 -22.94
N ASP A 89 -6.92 8.75 -23.90
CA ASP A 89 -5.56 8.17 -23.93
C ASP A 89 -5.17 7.29 -22.72
N ARG A 90 -6.17 6.80 -21.95
CA ARG A 90 -5.96 5.86 -20.84
C ARG A 90 -6.62 4.52 -21.11
N HIS A 91 -5.92 3.46 -20.70
CA HIS A 91 -6.38 2.08 -20.78
C HIS A 91 -7.49 1.82 -19.75
N VAL A 92 -8.72 1.66 -20.23
CA VAL A 92 -9.88 1.33 -19.38
C VAL A 92 -9.86 -0.16 -19.04
N ILE A 93 -10.02 -0.49 -17.76
CA ILE A 93 -10.07 -1.87 -17.26
C ILE A 93 -11.50 -2.18 -16.86
N THR A 94 -12.00 -3.35 -17.26
CA THR A 94 -13.37 -3.79 -16.99
C THR A 94 -13.35 -5.14 -16.27
N VAL A 95 -13.93 -5.19 -15.07
CA VAL A 95 -13.88 -6.37 -14.18
C VAL A 95 -15.29 -6.80 -13.80
N PRO A 96 -15.75 -8.01 -14.20
CA PRO A 96 -17.04 -8.51 -13.76
C PRO A 96 -16.99 -8.81 -12.26
N LEU A 97 -17.98 -8.30 -11.53
CA LEU A 97 -18.07 -8.43 -10.08
C LEU A 97 -19.05 -9.54 -9.70
N PRO A 98 -18.63 -10.54 -8.93
CA PRO A 98 -19.54 -11.54 -8.40
C PRO A 98 -20.51 -10.90 -7.39
N SER A 99 -21.75 -11.39 -7.37
CA SER A 99 -22.70 -11.03 -6.32
C SER A 99 -22.47 -11.90 -5.08
N VAL A 100 -22.33 -11.27 -3.92
CA VAL A 100 -22.22 -11.99 -2.64
C VAL A 100 -23.60 -12.09 -2.03
N ASN A 101 -24.11 -13.32 -1.91
CA ASN A 101 -25.31 -13.61 -1.11
C ASN A 101 -24.86 -14.08 0.27
N LEU A 102 -25.12 -13.26 1.28
CA LEU A 102 -24.85 -13.62 2.67
C LEU A 102 -25.98 -14.51 3.17
N HIS A 103 -25.70 -15.82 3.25
CA HIS A 103 -26.58 -16.80 3.88
C HIS A 103 -25.81 -17.56 4.98
N PRO A 104 -26.29 -17.55 6.25
CA PRO A 104 -27.46 -16.81 6.72
C PRO A 104 -27.20 -15.29 6.68
N GLN A 105 -28.25 -14.49 6.88
CA GLN A 105 -28.13 -13.03 6.86
C GLN A 105 -27.00 -12.55 7.80
N PRO A 106 -26.39 -11.37 7.55
CA PRO A 106 -25.29 -10.82 8.34
C PRO A 106 -25.44 -10.97 9.87
N GLU A 107 -26.66 -10.72 10.36
CA GLU A 107 -27.05 -10.75 11.79
C GLU A 107 -27.04 -12.17 12.38
N GLN A 108 -27.21 -13.18 11.53
CA GLN A 108 -27.30 -14.60 11.89
C GLN A 108 -25.99 -15.35 11.65
N MET A 109 -24.95 -14.65 11.17
CA MET A 109 -23.65 -15.26 10.90
C MET A 109 -22.96 -15.69 12.21
N PRO A 110 -22.55 -16.97 12.34
CA PRO A 110 -21.83 -17.44 13.53
C PRO A 110 -20.58 -16.61 13.78
N ARG A 111 -20.31 -16.27 15.04
CA ARG A 111 -19.11 -15.49 15.40
C ARG A 111 -17.81 -16.20 15.06
N SER A 112 -17.80 -17.53 15.01
CA SER A 112 -16.65 -18.34 14.63
C SER A 112 -16.38 -18.37 13.13
N CYS A 113 -17.20 -17.71 12.30
CA CYS A 113 -16.96 -17.71 10.87
C CYS A 113 -16.37 -16.40 10.38
N HIS A 114 -15.30 -16.56 9.60
CA HIS A 114 -14.50 -15.49 9.05
C HIS A 114 -14.40 -15.68 7.54
N PRO A 115 -15.32 -15.08 6.74
CA PRO A 115 -15.17 -15.02 5.30
C PRO A 115 -13.77 -14.50 4.92
N LEU A 116 -13.20 -15.00 3.83
CA LEU A 116 -11.84 -14.66 3.41
C LEU A 116 -11.87 -13.98 2.04
N LEU A 117 -11.30 -12.78 1.96
CA LEU A 117 -10.98 -12.12 0.70
C LEU A 117 -9.49 -12.32 0.40
N VAL A 118 -9.16 -12.93 -0.73
CA VAL A 118 -7.77 -13.17 -1.15
C VAL A 118 -7.42 -12.20 -2.28
N LEU A 119 -6.41 -11.37 -2.07
CA LEU A 119 -5.89 -10.38 -3.00
C LEU A 119 -4.47 -10.75 -3.41
N ILE A 120 -4.21 -10.98 -4.69
CA ILE A 120 -2.92 -11.51 -5.15
C ILE A 120 -2.33 -10.58 -6.21
N ASN A 121 -1.08 -10.16 -6.00
CA ASN A 121 -0.29 -9.48 -7.02
C ASN A 121 0.47 -10.52 -7.87
N PRO A 122 0.05 -10.79 -9.12
CA PRO A 122 0.67 -11.83 -9.94
C PRO A 122 2.11 -11.51 -10.36
N ARG A 123 2.52 -10.23 -10.27
CA ARG A 123 3.87 -9.77 -10.62
C ARG A 123 4.86 -9.94 -9.47
N SER A 124 4.40 -10.14 -8.24
CA SER A 124 5.28 -10.31 -7.08
C SER A 124 5.97 -11.68 -7.06
N GLY A 125 7.12 -11.74 -6.38
CA GLY A 125 7.86 -12.98 -6.12
C GLY A 125 8.48 -13.63 -7.36
N GLY A 126 8.84 -12.86 -8.39
CA GLY A 126 9.39 -13.45 -9.62
C GLY A 126 8.38 -14.32 -10.37
N MET A 127 7.12 -13.86 -10.44
CA MET A 127 5.95 -14.57 -11.00
C MET A 127 5.32 -15.66 -10.12
N GLN A 128 5.83 -15.91 -8.91
CA GLN A 128 5.18 -16.79 -7.93
C GLN A 128 3.72 -16.39 -7.63
N GLY A 129 3.42 -15.08 -7.66
CA GLY A 129 2.05 -14.59 -7.49
C GLY A 129 1.06 -15.18 -8.52
N ARG A 130 1.50 -15.43 -9.77
CA ARG A 130 0.66 -16.01 -10.82
C ARG A 130 0.31 -17.48 -10.54
N GLU A 131 1.27 -18.25 -10.03
CA GLU A 131 1.05 -19.64 -9.63
C GLU A 131 0.14 -19.73 -8.41
N LEU A 132 0.34 -18.85 -7.44
CA LEU A 132 -0.52 -18.74 -6.25
C LEU A 132 -1.95 -18.35 -6.61
N LEU A 133 -2.15 -17.45 -7.58
CA LEU A 133 -3.48 -17.08 -8.07
C LEU A 133 -4.26 -18.31 -8.54
N HIS A 134 -3.63 -19.18 -9.33
CA HIS A 134 -4.25 -20.43 -9.77
C HIS A 134 -4.51 -21.40 -8.61
N SER A 135 -3.54 -21.50 -7.70
CA SER A 135 -3.58 -22.44 -6.58
C SER A 135 -4.68 -22.08 -5.58
N PHE A 136 -4.81 -20.79 -5.20
CA PHE A 136 -5.90 -20.33 -4.33
C PHE A 136 -7.27 -20.46 -5.00
N ARG A 137 -7.40 -20.17 -6.31
CA ARG A 137 -8.67 -20.40 -7.04
C ARG A 137 -9.09 -21.87 -7.07
N LYS A 138 -8.17 -22.81 -6.89
CA LYS A 138 -8.49 -24.25 -6.72
C LYS A 138 -8.83 -24.60 -5.27
N ALA A 139 -8.13 -23.98 -4.32
CA ALA A 139 -8.26 -24.27 -2.90
C ALA A 139 -9.54 -23.69 -2.29
N VAL A 140 -9.96 -22.51 -2.74
CA VAL A 140 -11.14 -21.80 -2.23
C VAL A 140 -12.08 -21.40 -3.37
N ASN A 141 -13.25 -20.85 -3.05
CA ASN A 141 -14.16 -20.31 -4.08
C ASN A 141 -13.43 -19.26 -4.96
N PRO A 142 -13.34 -19.45 -6.28
CA PRO A 142 -12.63 -18.52 -7.17
C PRO A 142 -13.12 -17.07 -7.09
N HIS A 143 -14.37 -16.84 -6.72
CA HIS A 143 -14.98 -15.51 -6.62
C HIS A 143 -14.55 -14.71 -5.39
N GLN A 144 -13.78 -15.30 -4.46
CA GLN A 144 -13.14 -14.56 -3.38
C GLN A 144 -11.64 -14.36 -3.60
N VAL A 145 -11.12 -14.73 -4.79
CA VAL A 145 -9.70 -14.60 -5.15
C VAL A 145 -9.54 -13.61 -6.31
N PHE A 146 -9.03 -12.42 -5.99
CA PHE A 146 -8.89 -11.30 -6.92
C PHE A 146 -7.43 -11.11 -7.35
N ASP A 147 -7.28 -10.84 -8.64
CA ASP A 147 -6.03 -10.49 -9.27
C ASP A 147 -5.85 -8.96 -9.20
N LEU A 148 -4.83 -8.50 -8.47
CA LEU A 148 -4.55 -7.07 -8.32
C LEU A 148 -4.10 -6.40 -9.62
N ALA A 149 -3.64 -7.15 -10.63
CA ALA A 149 -3.38 -6.60 -11.96
C ALA A 149 -4.68 -6.24 -12.71
N CYS A 150 -5.83 -6.77 -12.27
CA CYS A 150 -7.13 -6.51 -12.86
C CYS A 150 -7.92 -5.51 -12.02
N GLY A 151 -7.56 -4.23 -12.10
CA GLY A 151 -8.29 -3.15 -11.42
C GLY A 151 -7.95 -2.97 -9.93
N GLY A 152 -6.88 -3.59 -9.45
CA GLY A 152 -6.38 -3.40 -8.09
C GLY A 152 -7.22 -4.06 -6.99
N PRO A 153 -7.14 -3.57 -5.74
CA PRO A 153 -7.86 -4.16 -4.62
C PRO A 153 -9.34 -3.78 -4.56
N LEU A 154 -9.75 -2.74 -5.29
CA LEU A 154 -11.10 -2.19 -5.26
C LEU A 154 -12.21 -3.19 -5.66
N PRO A 155 -12.08 -3.99 -6.74
CA PRO A 155 -13.07 -5.01 -7.09
C PRO A 155 -13.39 -5.95 -5.93
N GLY A 156 -12.37 -6.49 -5.26
CA GLY A 156 -12.54 -7.43 -4.15
C GLY A 156 -13.19 -6.78 -2.94
N LEU A 157 -12.72 -5.59 -2.55
CA LEU A 157 -13.29 -4.85 -1.43
C LEU A 157 -14.73 -4.40 -1.70
N HIS A 158 -15.04 -4.03 -2.94
CA HIS A 158 -16.40 -3.67 -3.33
C HIS A 158 -17.35 -4.88 -3.26
N VAL A 159 -16.90 -6.06 -3.67
CA VAL A 159 -17.66 -7.32 -3.55
C VAL A 159 -17.92 -7.66 -2.08
N PHE A 160 -16.96 -7.39 -1.20
CA PHE A 160 -17.07 -7.65 0.24
C PHE A 160 -17.69 -6.49 1.06
N ARG A 161 -18.12 -5.40 0.43
CA ARG A 161 -18.52 -4.16 1.13
C ARG A 161 -19.67 -4.32 2.12
N GLU A 162 -20.58 -5.25 1.87
CA GLU A 162 -21.76 -5.51 2.72
C GLU A 162 -21.49 -6.63 3.75
N VAL A 163 -20.31 -7.25 3.71
CA VAL A 163 -19.92 -8.33 4.62
C VAL A 163 -19.54 -7.70 5.97
N PRO A 164 -20.24 -8.01 7.07
CA PRO A 164 -20.06 -7.34 8.35
C PRO A 164 -18.71 -7.68 9.02
N ARG A 165 -18.11 -8.81 8.64
CA ARG A 165 -16.82 -9.28 9.14
C ARG A 165 -16.18 -10.22 8.13
N PHE A 166 -14.91 -9.99 7.81
CA PHE A 166 -14.12 -10.85 6.95
C PHE A 166 -12.63 -10.62 7.23
N ARG A 167 -11.78 -11.56 6.81
CA ARG A 167 -10.32 -11.42 6.82
C ARG A 167 -9.82 -11.18 5.40
N LEU A 168 -8.72 -10.47 5.26
CA LEU A 168 -7.99 -10.34 4.00
C LEU A 168 -6.74 -11.20 4.04
N LEU A 169 -6.41 -11.84 2.94
CA LEU A 169 -5.08 -12.38 2.66
C LEU A 169 -4.50 -11.61 1.47
N VAL A 170 -3.41 -10.87 1.70
CA VAL A 170 -2.70 -10.11 0.67
C VAL A 170 -1.42 -10.83 0.30
N CYS A 171 -1.32 -11.31 -0.94
CA CYS A 171 -0.13 -11.97 -1.47
C CYS A 171 0.68 -10.98 -2.31
N GLY A 172 1.78 -10.48 -1.74
CA GLY A 172 2.59 -9.41 -2.33
C GLY A 172 3.79 -9.02 -1.47
N GLY A 173 4.54 -7.98 -1.90
CA GLY A 173 5.55 -7.33 -1.05
C GLY A 173 4.96 -6.19 -0.22
N ASP A 174 5.79 -5.50 0.57
CA ASP A 174 5.36 -4.40 1.46
C ASP A 174 4.53 -3.32 0.71
N GLY A 175 4.99 -2.87 -0.47
CA GLY A 175 4.24 -1.89 -1.27
C GLY A 175 2.86 -2.39 -1.76
N THR A 176 2.69 -3.70 -1.98
CA THR A 176 1.36 -4.26 -2.30
C THR A 176 0.44 -4.23 -1.07
N VAL A 177 0.98 -4.51 0.12
CA VAL A 177 0.22 -4.43 1.36
C VAL A 177 -0.15 -2.98 1.67
N GLY A 178 0.80 -2.05 1.55
CA GLY A 178 0.56 -0.61 1.69
C GLY A 178 -0.54 -0.11 0.76
N TRP A 179 -0.54 -0.52 -0.51
CA TRP A 179 -1.61 -0.17 -1.46
C TRP A 179 -3.00 -0.64 -0.98
N VAL A 180 -3.11 -1.87 -0.47
CA VAL A 180 -4.37 -2.39 0.07
C VAL A 180 -4.80 -1.61 1.31
N LEU A 181 -3.87 -1.30 2.22
CA LEU A 181 -4.15 -0.54 3.45
C LEU A 181 -4.64 0.87 3.15
N SER A 182 -3.99 1.59 2.22
CA SER A 182 -4.42 2.93 1.80
C SER A 182 -5.83 2.90 1.20
N LEU A 183 -6.13 1.91 0.35
CA LEU A 183 -7.48 1.80 -0.20
C LEU A 183 -8.53 1.48 0.88
N LEU A 184 -8.22 0.58 1.83
CA LEU A 184 -9.12 0.27 2.94
C LEU A 184 -9.48 1.51 3.76
N GLU A 185 -8.52 2.41 3.95
CA GLU A 185 -8.73 3.70 4.62
C GLU A 185 -9.64 4.62 3.81
N ASP A 186 -9.37 4.79 2.50
CA ASP A 186 -10.16 5.64 1.60
C ASP A 186 -11.64 5.24 1.55
N ILE A 187 -11.93 3.94 1.61
CA ILE A 187 -13.30 3.42 1.48
C ILE A 187 -13.89 2.97 2.81
N LYS A 188 -13.21 3.20 3.93
CA LYS A 188 -13.59 2.71 5.27
C LYS A 188 -15.06 2.93 5.60
N LEU A 189 -15.57 4.14 5.33
CA LEU A 189 -16.96 4.53 5.61
C LEU A 189 -17.99 3.91 4.67
N LYS A 190 -17.55 3.29 3.58
CA LYS A 190 -18.39 2.57 2.60
C LYS A 190 -18.45 1.06 2.85
N LEU A 191 -17.69 0.54 3.82
CA LEU A 191 -17.64 -0.88 4.18
C LEU A 191 -18.45 -1.13 5.46
N ALA A 192 -19.21 -2.22 5.48
CA ALA A 192 -19.86 -2.73 6.69
C ALA A 192 -18.83 -3.18 7.73
N CYS A 193 -17.74 -3.81 7.28
CA CYS A 193 -16.56 -4.07 8.10
C CYS A 193 -15.53 -2.95 7.88
N THR A 194 -15.44 -2.01 8.82
CA THR A 194 -14.61 -0.80 8.67
C THR A 194 -13.11 -1.05 8.92
N GLN A 195 -12.76 -2.14 9.61
CA GLN A 195 -11.37 -2.50 9.93
C GLN A 195 -11.17 -4.02 9.83
N PRO A 196 -11.25 -4.60 8.62
CA PRO A 196 -11.03 -6.03 8.46
C PRO A 196 -9.53 -6.34 8.68
N PRO A 197 -9.18 -7.40 9.45
CA PRO A 197 -7.78 -7.78 9.66
C PRO A 197 -7.14 -8.28 8.37
N VAL A 198 -5.85 -7.97 8.21
CA VAL A 198 -5.07 -8.25 6.99
C VAL A 198 -3.93 -9.22 7.32
N ALA A 199 -3.97 -10.40 6.72
CA ALA A 199 -2.88 -11.37 6.68
C ALA A 199 -1.99 -11.14 5.45
N ILE A 200 -0.71 -11.48 5.56
CA ILE A 200 0.27 -11.24 4.50
C ILE A 200 0.87 -12.57 4.06
N LEU A 201 0.88 -12.84 2.75
CA LEU A 201 1.76 -13.84 2.15
C LEU A 201 2.94 -13.10 1.47
N PRO A 202 4.13 -13.11 2.08
CA PRO A 202 5.22 -12.22 1.69
C PRO A 202 5.92 -12.66 0.39
N LEU A 203 5.62 -12.00 -0.73
CA LEU A 203 6.20 -12.26 -2.05
C LEU A 203 7.29 -11.26 -2.46
N GLY A 204 7.58 -10.25 -1.64
CA GLY A 204 8.59 -9.23 -1.91
C GLY A 204 10.01 -9.66 -1.51
N THR A 205 10.96 -8.72 -1.61
CA THR A 205 12.37 -8.92 -1.19
C THR A 205 12.60 -8.46 0.26
N GLY A 206 12.06 -7.30 0.62
CA GLY A 206 12.11 -6.71 1.97
C GLY A 206 11.28 -7.52 2.94
N ASN A 207 9.95 -7.44 2.83
CA ASN A 207 8.90 -8.04 3.68
C ASN A 207 9.09 -7.75 5.18
N ASP A 208 9.46 -6.52 5.51
CA ASP A 208 9.67 -6.08 6.89
C ASP A 208 8.35 -6.16 7.69
N LEU A 209 7.23 -5.75 7.10
CA LEU A 209 5.92 -5.83 7.74
C LEU A 209 5.52 -7.28 8.05
N ALA A 210 5.75 -8.17 7.08
CA ALA A 210 5.46 -9.59 7.25
C ALA A 210 6.33 -10.26 8.32
N ARG A 211 7.60 -9.83 8.49
CA ARG A 211 8.48 -10.33 9.56
C ARG A 211 7.96 -9.92 10.93
N VAL A 212 7.63 -8.65 11.10
CA VAL A 212 7.14 -8.10 12.37
C VAL A 212 5.81 -8.74 12.77
N LEU A 213 4.91 -8.91 11.80
CA LEU A 213 3.63 -9.61 11.97
C LEU A 213 3.75 -11.15 11.99
N ARG A 214 4.97 -11.69 11.93
CA ARG A 214 5.29 -13.13 12.02
C ARG A 214 4.73 -14.02 10.90
N TRP A 215 4.40 -13.43 9.75
CA TRP A 215 4.11 -14.16 8.50
C TRP A 215 5.37 -14.70 7.81
N GLY A 216 6.54 -14.29 8.29
CA GLY A 216 7.82 -14.81 7.87
C GLY A 216 8.56 -13.94 6.85
N PRO A 217 9.79 -14.32 6.48
CA PRO A 217 10.67 -13.47 5.68
C PRO A 217 10.34 -13.48 4.18
N GLY A 218 9.54 -14.44 3.74
CA GLY A 218 9.06 -14.56 2.37
C GLY A 218 8.62 -15.98 2.04
N TYR A 219 7.71 -16.09 1.08
CA TYR A 219 7.16 -17.34 0.60
C TYR A 219 8.25 -18.27 0.05
N SER A 220 8.14 -19.55 0.39
CA SER A 220 9.10 -20.60 0.07
C SER A 220 8.46 -21.83 -0.55
N GLY A 221 7.22 -21.71 -1.04
CA GLY A 221 6.49 -22.81 -1.69
C GLY A 221 5.54 -23.56 -0.76
N GLU A 222 5.12 -22.94 0.34
CA GLU A 222 4.14 -23.49 1.27
C GLU A 222 2.82 -23.84 0.56
N ASP A 223 2.23 -24.99 0.90
CA ASP A 223 0.94 -25.38 0.33
C ASP A 223 -0.17 -24.36 0.68
N PRO A 224 -1.06 -24.00 -0.26
CA PRO A 224 -2.15 -23.05 -0.01
C PRO A 224 -3.03 -23.40 1.19
N LEU A 225 -3.28 -24.69 1.48
CA LEU A 225 -4.08 -25.09 2.63
C LEU A 225 -3.40 -24.71 3.94
N SER A 226 -2.09 -24.91 4.04
CA SER A 226 -1.30 -24.50 5.21
C SER A 226 -1.37 -23.00 5.43
N VAL A 227 -1.30 -22.21 4.34
CA VAL A 227 -1.49 -20.74 4.43
C VAL A 227 -2.90 -20.41 4.94
N LEU A 228 -3.95 -21.09 4.44
CA LEU A 228 -5.32 -20.85 4.89
C LEU A 228 -5.54 -21.21 6.36
N ILE A 229 -4.93 -22.30 6.84
CA ILE A 229 -4.97 -22.68 8.27
C ILE A 229 -4.29 -21.60 9.11
N ASN A 230 -3.10 -21.14 8.71
CA ASN A 230 -2.41 -20.05 9.42
C ASN A 230 -3.26 -18.77 9.47
N VAL A 231 -4.01 -18.46 8.39
CA VAL A 231 -4.92 -17.31 8.34
C VAL A 231 -6.13 -17.49 9.25
N ASP A 232 -6.67 -18.71 9.40
CA ASP A 232 -7.80 -19.01 10.29
C ASP A 232 -7.38 -18.94 11.77
N GLU A 233 -6.20 -19.46 12.09
CA GLU A 233 -5.67 -19.51 13.47
C GLU A 233 -4.98 -18.20 13.91
N ALA A 234 -4.75 -17.27 12.98
CA ALA A 234 -4.06 -16.01 13.27
C ALA A 234 -4.78 -15.15 14.31
N GLN A 235 -3.98 -14.51 15.15
CA GLN A 235 -4.41 -13.50 16.10
C GLN A 235 -4.38 -12.11 15.45
N GLU A 236 -5.38 -11.30 15.80
CA GLU A 236 -5.49 -9.93 15.32
C GLU A 236 -4.62 -9.02 16.19
N VAL A 237 -3.81 -8.20 15.54
CA VAL A 237 -2.95 -7.19 16.18
C VAL A 237 -3.23 -5.83 15.56
N LYS A 238 -3.04 -4.77 16.36
CA LYS A 238 -3.11 -3.39 15.87
C LYS A 238 -1.75 -2.96 15.34
N MET A 239 -1.78 -2.03 14.41
CA MET A 239 -0.61 -1.36 13.88
C MET A 239 -0.97 0.10 13.60
N ASP A 240 -0.12 1.01 14.02
CA ASP A 240 -0.24 2.43 13.72
C ASP A 240 0.14 2.69 12.26
N ARG A 241 -0.46 3.72 11.68
CA ARG A 241 -0.17 4.18 10.32
C ARG A 241 -0.03 5.70 10.39
N TRP A 242 1.00 6.20 9.73
CA TRP A 242 1.47 7.56 9.93
C TRP A 242 1.27 8.39 8.68
N THR A 243 0.89 9.65 8.87
CA THR A 243 0.75 10.60 7.77
C THR A 243 1.98 11.50 7.74
N ILE A 244 2.59 11.60 6.56
CA ILE A 244 3.70 12.50 6.27
C ILE A 244 3.17 13.63 5.38
N LEU A 245 3.32 14.86 5.86
CA LEU A 245 3.02 16.07 5.11
C LEU A 245 4.34 16.69 4.65
N LEU A 246 4.51 16.81 3.34
CA LEU A 246 5.66 17.42 2.68
C LEU A 246 5.29 18.82 2.18
N ASP A 247 6.27 19.72 2.19
CA ASP A 247 6.16 21.11 1.70
C ASP A 247 5.06 21.94 2.37
N ALA A 248 5.10 22.01 3.71
CA ALA A 248 4.60 23.20 4.38
C ALA A 248 5.61 24.35 4.16
N ASN A 249 5.62 24.95 2.97
CA ASN A 249 6.33 26.22 2.77
C ASN A 249 5.78 27.20 3.80
N GLU A 250 6.61 27.69 4.72
CA GLU A 250 6.25 28.90 5.45
C GLU A 250 6.06 29.99 4.39
N PRO A 251 4.97 30.78 4.43
CA PRO A 251 4.83 31.90 3.52
C PRO A 251 6.05 32.80 3.73
N GLU A 252 6.93 32.88 2.73
CA GLU A 252 8.04 33.82 2.75
C GLU A 252 7.51 35.21 3.13
N CYS A 253 8.19 35.84 4.08
CA CYS A 253 7.93 37.18 4.62
C CYS A 253 7.10 38.06 3.67
N ALA A 254 5.95 38.52 4.17
CA ALA A 254 5.17 39.61 3.60
C ALA A 254 5.96 40.94 3.64
N GLN A 255 6.98 41.06 2.81
CA GLN A 255 7.65 42.32 2.50
C GLN A 255 7.71 42.49 0.98
N GLU A 256 6.90 43.46 0.54
CA GLU A 256 6.94 44.12 -0.76
C GLU A 256 6.47 43.31 -1.99
N ARG A 257 5.17 42.99 -2.01
CA ARG A 257 4.41 43.01 -3.28
C ARG A 257 3.26 44.01 -3.17
N THR A 258 3.56 45.28 -3.36
CA THR A 258 2.57 46.30 -3.71
C THR A 258 2.05 46.04 -5.13
N SER A 259 1.14 45.08 -5.26
CA SER A 259 0.23 45.00 -6.40
C SER A 259 -1.01 44.24 -5.97
N MET A 260 -2.16 44.91 -6.07
CA MET A 260 -3.49 44.38 -5.77
C MET A 260 -3.70 42.97 -6.35
N PRO A 261 -4.28 42.03 -5.60
CA PRO A 261 -4.53 40.69 -6.11
C PRO A 261 -5.59 40.76 -7.22
N ARG A 262 -5.29 40.13 -8.36
CA ARG A 262 -6.28 39.84 -9.39
C ARG A 262 -7.16 38.70 -8.88
N LEU A 263 -8.47 38.86 -8.99
CA LEU A 263 -9.44 37.82 -8.69
C LEU A 263 -9.20 36.63 -9.63
N GLY A 264 -8.63 35.52 -9.14
CA GLY A 264 -8.43 34.29 -9.91
C GLY A 264 -7.14 33.49 -9.67
N ASP A 265 -6.30 33.83 -8.70
CA ASP A 265 -5.09 33.03 -8.40
C ASP A 265 -5.29 32.20 -7.13
N GLU A 266 -5.97 31.06 -7.27
CA GLU A 266 -5.97 29.98 -6.28
C GLU A 266 -4.66 29.20 -6.42
N THR A 267 -3.54 29.81 -6.06
CA THR A 267 -2.29 29.05 -5.84
C THR A 267 -2.38 28.41 -4.46
N GLU A 268 -3.17 27.34 -4.35
CA GLU A 268 -3.08 26.42 -3.20
C GLU A 268 -1.63 25.94 -3.13
N SER A 269 -0.91 26.32 -2.09
CA SER A 269 0.37 25.72 -1.72
C SER A 269 0.13 24.23 -1.47
N GLN A 270 0.35 23.42 -2.51
CA GLN A 270 -0.05 22.02 -2.56
C GLN A 270 0.94 21.16 -1.76
N TYR A 271 0.66 21.01 -0.46
CA TYR A 271 1.37 20.04 0.39
C TYR A 271 1.12 18.63 -0.15
N GLN A 272 2.16 17.80 -0.19
CA GLN A 272 2.04 16.40 -0.59
C GLN A 272 1.83 15.54 0.65
N ILE A 273 0.77 14.72 0.65
CA ILE A 273 0.47 13.76 1.71
C ILE A 273 0.97 12.38 1.31
N VAL A 274 1.76 11.75 2.17
CA VAL A 274 2.24 10.37 1.99
C VAL A 274 1.87 9.54 3.22
N GLN A 275 1.38 8.32 3.00
CA GLN A 275 1.06 7.38 4.08
C GLN A 275 2.23 6.44 4.32
N MET A 276 2.61 6.23 5.57
CA MET A 276 3.72 5.36 5.99
C MET A 276 3.23 4.22 6.87
N ASN A 277 3.71 3.01 6.59
CA ASN A 277 3.38 1.79 7.33
C ASN A 277 4.61 1.21 8.05
N ASN A 278 5.80 1.32 7.47
CA ASN A 278 7.01 0.69 8.00
C ASN A 278 7.98 1.74 8.55
N TYR A 279 8.53 2.57 7.66
CA TYR A 279 9.55 3.54 8.03
C TYR A 279 9.78 4.61 6.95
N PHE A 280 10.27 5.76 7.41
CA PHE A 280 10.63 6.92 6.61
C PHE A 280 12.12 7.21 6.80
N GLY A 281 12.86 7.39 5.72
CA GLY A 281 14.31 7.62 5.74
C GLY A 281 14.69 8.94 5.07
N ILE A 282 15.68 9.62 5.62
CA ILE A 282 16.30 10.84 5.09
C ILE A 282 17.82 10.60 4.99
N GLY A 283 18.42 10.99 3.87
CA GLY A 283 19.88 10.96 3.69
C GLY A 283 20.40 9.63 3.16
N VAL A 284 21.42 9.04 3.80
CA VAL A 284 22.14 7.89 3.24
C VAL A 284 21.25 6.67 2.97
N ASP A 285 20.28 6.36 3.83
CA ASP A 285 19.31 5.26 3.61
C ASP A 285 18.44 5.47 2.36
N ALA A 286 17.86 6.66 2.28
CA ALA A 286 17.03 7.05 1.15
C ALA A 286 17.80 7.07 -0.17
N ASP A 287 19.05 7.52 -0.14
CA ASP A 287 19.87 7.57 -1.34
C ASP A 287 20.35 6.19 -1.82
N LEU A 288 20.58 5.24 -0.91
CA LEU A 288 20.78 3.83 -1.30
C LEU A 288 19.52 3.29 -1.96
N SER A 289 18.36 3.57 -1.38
CA SER A 289 17.06 3.20 -1.94
C SER A 289 16.85 3.82 -3.32
N LEU A 290 17.20 5.09 -3.52
CA LEU A 290 17.12 5.80 -4.80
C LEU A 290 18.02 5.16 -5.87
N GLY A 291 19.26 4.83 -5.51
CA GLY A 291 20.18 4.14 -6.41
C GLY A 291 19.68 2.75 -6.82
N PHE A 292 19.08 2.01 -5.88
CA PHE A 292 18.44 0.73 -6.17
C PHE A 292 17.19 0.90 -7.06
N HIS A 293 16.36 1.91 -6.81
CA HIS A 293 15.17 2.21 -7.58
C HIS A 293 15.53 2.52 -9.04
N ASN A 294 16.50 3.41 -9.28
CA ASN A 294 16.96 3.75 -10.62
C ASN A 294 17.48 2.52 -11.37
N ALA A 295 18.28 1.68 -10.71
CA ALA A 295 18.76 0.42 -11.31
C ALA A 295 17.59 -0.54 -11.67
N ARG A 296 16.51 -0.51 -10.89
CA ARG A 296 15.29 -1.29 -11.14
C ARG A 296 14.49 -0.75 -12.32
N GLU A 297 14.40 0.57 -12.47
CA GLU A 297 13.71 1.20 -13.59
C GLU A 297 14.46 1.02 -14.92
N GLU A 298 15.79 1.01 -14.89
CA GLU A 298 16.63 0.77 -16.07
C GLU A 298 16.44 -0.63 -16.68
N ASP A 299 16.30 -1.66 -15.84
CA ASP A 299 16.08 -3.03 -16.32
C ASP A 299 15.17 -3.85 -15.38
N PRO A 300 13.85 -3.64 -15.44
CA PRO A 300 12.89 -4.31 -14.55
C PRO A 300 12.93 -5.84 -14.66
N GLY A 301 13.33 -6.37 -15.82
CA GLY A 301 13.36 -7.82 -16.10
C GLY A 301 14.37 -8.58 -15.24
N LYS A 302 15.42 -7.91 -14.75
CA LYS A 302 16.45 -8.50 -13.89
C LYS A 302 16.01 -8.65 -12.42
N PHE A 303 14.96 -7.95 -11.99
CA PHE A 303 14.57 -7.87 -10.57
C PHE A 303 13.56 -8.95 -10.16
N ASN A 304 13.72 -10.16 -10.69
CA ASN A 304 12.82 -11.30 -10.48
C ASN A 304 13.25 -12.25 -9.34
N SER A 305 14.42 -12.01 -8.73
CA SER A 305 14.97 -12.88 -7.68
C SER A 305 15.36 -12.08 -6.44
N ARG A 306 14.92 -12.54 -5.27
CA ARG A 306 15.25 -11.91 -3.97
C ARG A 306 16.76 -11.82 -3.73
N LEU A 307 17.51 -12.86 -4.07
CA LEU A 307 18.97 -12.88 -3.92
C LEU A 307 19.64 -11.86 -4.83
N HIS A 308 19.18 -11.79 -6.09
CA HIS A 308 19.70 -10.81 -7.03
C HIS A 308 19.41 -9.37 -6.57
N ASN A 309 18.18 -9.09 -6.17
CA ASN A 309 17.77 -7.80 -5.66
C ASN A 309 18.62 -7.37 -4.46
N LYS A 310 18.87 -8.28 -3.50
CA LYS A 310 19.78 -8.02 -2.38
C LYS A 310 21.22 -7.74 -2.85
N SER A 311 21.72 -8.47 -3.85
CA SER A 311 23.06 -8.23 -4.40
C SER A 311 23.21 -6.87 -5.08
N VAL A 312 22.17 -6.38 -5.76
CA VAL A 312 22.15 -5.03 -6.36
C VAL A 312 22.21 -3.98 -5.25
N TYR A 313 21.45 -4.15 -4.17
CA TYR A 313 21.49 -3.23 -3.02
C TYR A 313 22.89 -3.13 -2.42
N VAL A 314 23.58 -4.28 -2.25
CA VAL A 314 24.98 -4.32 -1.79
C VAL A 314 25.90 -3.58 -2.77
N LYS A 315 25.75 -3.82 -4.08
CA LYS A 315 26.56 -3.15 -5.11
C LYS A 315 26.40 -1.63 -5.08
N VAL A 316 25.16 -1.14 -5.00
CA VAL A 316 24.85 0.30 -4.87
C VAL A 316 25.44 0.86 -3.58
N GLY A 317 25.32 0.11 -2.48
CA GLY A 317 25.97 0.43 -1.20
C GLY A 317 27.48 0.65 -1.35
N LEU A 318 28.18 -0.33 -1.93
CA LEU A 318 29.63 -0.27 -2.11
C LEU A 318 30.09 0.95 -2.91
N GLN A 319 29.32 1.38 -3.92
CA GLN A 319 29.63 2.56 -4.74
C GLN A 319 29.53 3.89 -3.98
N LYS A 320 28.77 3.91 -2.88
CA LYS A 320 28.43 5.14 -2.12
C LYS A 320 29.18 5.27 -0.79
N ILE A 321 30.03 4.30 -0.44
CA ILE A 321 30.80 4.28 0.83
C ILE A 321 31.67 5.54 1.04
N THR A 322 32.24 6.10 -0.03
CA THR A 322 33.17 7.24 0.06
C THR A 322 32.49 8.61 0.12
N HIS A 323 31.16 8.66 0.02
CA HIS A 323 30.41 9.91 0.06
C HIS A 323 30.14 10.31 1.51
N ASN A 324 30.99 11.16 2.08
CA ASN A 324 30.72 11.75 3.40
C ASN A 324 29.58 12.77 3.30
N ARG A 325 28.58 12.63 4.17
CA ARG A 325 27.42 13.52 4.24
C ARG A 325 27.27 14.10 5.63
N ASN A 326 27.20 15.42 5.72
CA ASN A 326 26.94 16.08 7.00
C ASN A 326 25.44 16.34 7.17
N LEU A 327 24.60 15.29 7.14
CA LEU A 327 23.13 15.47 7.18
C LEU A 327 22.70 16.28 8.41
N HIS A 328 23.28 15.99 9.56
CA HIS A 328 23.03 16.70 10.83
C HIS A 328 23.20 18.23 10.77
N ARG A 329 23.94 18.77 9.80
CA ARG A 329 24.14 20.22 9.64
C ARG A 329 23.09 20.89 8.77
N ASP A 330 22.34 20.09 8.02
CA ASP A 330 21.48 20.54 6.93
C ASP A 330 19.99 20.28 7.21
N ILE A 331 19.70 19.73 8.39
CA ILE A 331 18.35 19.50 8.85
C ILE A 331 18.19 19.97 10.30
N LYS A 332 16.98 20.41 10.65
CA LYS A 332 16.57 20.60 12.04
C LYS A 332 15.45 19.62 12.35
N VAL A 333 15.50 19.01 13.52
CA VAL A 333 14.51 18.01 13.94
C VAL A 333 13.90 18.44 15.26
N GLN A 334 12.58 18.37 15.33
CA GLN A 334 11.81 18.57 16.54
C GLN A 334 10.90 17.35 16.74
N VAL A 335 10.87 16.84 17.96
CA VAL A 335 10.03 15.71 18.36
C VAL A 335 9.18 16.15 19.54
N ASP A 336 7.86 16.08 19.42
CA ASP A 336 6.89 16.51 20.43
C ASP A 336 7.15 17.92 20.98
N ASN A 337 7.44 18.86 20.07
CA ASN A 337 7.82 20.26 20.36
C ASN A 337 9.15 20.46 21.09
N VAL A 338 10.01 19.42 21.16
CA VAL A 338 11.36 19.51 21.70
C VAL A 338 12.37 19.48 20.56
N ASP A 339 13.19 20.53 20.46
CA ASP A 339 14.28 20.58 19.49
C ASP A 339 15.34 19.53 19.84
N ILE A 340 15.73 18.75 18.84
CA ILE A 340 16.68 17.65 18.99
C ILE A 340 18.03 18.08 18.44
N ASP A 341 19.05 18.06 19.30
CA ASP A 341 20.43 18.22 18.87
C ASP A 341 20.94 16.90 18.25
N LEU A 342 21.25 16.95 16.95
CA LEU A 342 21.60 15.75 16.19
C LEU A 342 23.09 15.41 16.34
N PRO A 343 23.44 14.14 16.63
CA PRO A 343 24.82 13.70 16.52
C PRO A 343 25.29 13.74 15.07
N SER A 344 26.58 13.50 14.83
CA SER A 344 27.16 13.49 13.48
C SER A 344 26.64 12.31 12.64
N VAL A 345 25.43 12.45 12.10
CA VAL A 345 24.73 11.46 11.29
C VAL A 345 24.72 11.85 9.82
N GLU A 346 24.64 10.82 8.98
CA GLU A 346 24.49 10.90 7.52
C GLU A 346 23.09 10.48 7.06
N GLY A 347 22.32 9.86 7.96
CA GLY A 347 20.95 9.45 7.73
C GLY A 347 20.12 9.46 9.00
N LEU A 348 18.83 9.77 8.86
CA LEU A 348 17.81 9.59 9.88
C LEU A 348 16.75 8.64 9.37
N ILE A 349 16.32 7.71 10.22
CA ILE A 349 15.27 6.75 9.95
C ILE A 349 14.24 6.85 11.07
N PHE A 350 12.98 7.01 10.68
CA PHE A 350 11.81 7.06 11.54
C PHE A 350 11.08 5.72 11.40
N LEU A 351 11.08 4.90 12.45
CA LEU A 351 10.53 3.55 12.42
C LEU A 351 9.14 3.54 13.07
N ASN A 352 8.18 2.92 12.39
CA ASN A 352 6.90 2.50 12.96
C ASN A 352 6.91 1.02 13.38
N ILE A 353 7.80 0.23 12.77
CA ILE A 353 7.95 -1.20 13.07
C ILE A 353 9.39 -1.51 13.46
N PRO A 354 9.63 -2.51 14.36
CA PRO A 354 10.98 -2.91 14.77
C PRO A 354 11.66 -3.77 13.70
N SER A 355 11.71 -3.30 12.46
CA SER A 355 12.34 -3.96 11.32
C SER A 355 12.68 -2.96 10.23
N TRP A 356 13.90 -3.03 9.72
CA TRP A 356 14.39 -2.19 8.64
C TRP A 356 15.25 -3.00 7.66
N GLY A 357 15.18 -2.68 6.37
CA GLY A 357 16.13 -3.21 5.39
C GLY A 357 16.15 -4.74 5.26
N SER A 358 14.98 -5.40 5.24
CA SER A 358 14.81 -6.86 5.17
C SER A 358 15.01 -7.61 6.49
N GLY A 359 14.66 -7.00 7.62
CA GLY A 359 14.63 -7.65 8.94
C GLY A 359 15.73 -7.23 9.92
N ALA A 360 16.50 -6.19 9.62
CA ALA A 360 17.52 -5.69 10.54
C ALA A 360 16.87 -4.87 11.67
N ASP A 361 17.42 -5.01 12.87
CA ASP A 361 17.01 -4.24 14.04
C ASP A 361 17.88 -2.99 14.17
N LEU A 362 17.36 -1.85 13.71
CA LEU A 362 18.04 -0.56 13.84
C LEU A 362 18.06 -0.04 15.27
N TRP A 363 17.05 -0.39 16.09
CA TRP A 363 16.92 0.13 17.45
C TRP A 363 17.84 -0.57 18.44
N GLY A 364 17.98 -1.89 18.28
CA GLY A 364 18.83 -2.74 19.11
C GLY A 364 18.25 -3.02 20.51
N SER A 365 19.10 -3.56 21.38
CA SER A 365 18.70 -4.01 22.72
C SER A 365 18.48 -2.88 23.73
N ASP A 366 17.59 -3.13 24.70
CA ASP A 366 17.13 -2.21 25.76
C ASP A 366 18.15 -1.95 26.89
N SER A 367 19.45 -1.85 26.54
CA SER A 367 20.53 -1.82 27.53
C SER A 367 20.70 -0.49 28.27
N GLU A 368 20.03 0.60 27.86
CA GLU A 368 20.32 1.95 28.36
C GLU A 368 19.15 2.66 29.07
N GLY A 369 17.96 2.05 29.15
CA GLY A 369 16.82 2.53 29.94
C GLY A 369 16.27 3.93 29.64
N LYS A 370 16.85 4.65 28.66
CA LYS A 370 16.45 6.01 28.26
C LYS A 370 15.15 6.04 27.44
N PHE A 371 14.85 4.95 26.75
CA PHE A 371 13.74 4.86 25.81
C PHE A 371 12.92 3.60 26.07
N SER A 372 11.68 3.60 25.62
CA SER A 372 10.81 2.43 25.70
C SER A 372 11.16 1.42 24.62
N LYS A 373 10.77 0.16 24.83
CA LYS A 373 10.88 -0.87 23.80
C LYS A 373 9.97 -0.51 22.60
N PRO A 374 10.47 -0.57 21.35
CA PRO A 374 9.67 -0.26 20.17
C PRO A 374 8.42 -1.11 20.07
N CYS A 375 7.31 -0.47 19.68
CA CYS A 375 6.01 -1.11 19.58
C CYS A 375 5.19 -0.48 18.45
N MET A 376 4.76 -1.28 17.48
CA MET A 376 4.03 -0.79 16.31
C MET A 376 2.59 -0.29 16.56
N HIS A 377 2.16 -0.18 17.83
CA HIS A 377 0.79 0.18 18.21
C HIS A 377 0.71 1.01 19.49
N ASP A 378 1.78 1.73 19.83
CA ASP A 378 1.85 2.60 21.00
C ASP A 378 1.69 4.09 20.67
N GLY A 379 1.51 4.42 19.39
CA GLY A 379 1.41 5.78 18.88
C GLY A 379 2.74 6.52 18.86
N LEU A 380 3.90 5.85 18.90
CA LEU A 380 5.22 6.46 18.86
C LEU A 380 6.00 6.02 17.61
N LEU A 381 6.86 6.93 17.13
CA LEU A 381 7.90 6.62 16.16
C LEU A 381 9.27 6.61 16.82
N GLU A 382 10.09 5.63 16.47
CA GLU A 382 11.51 5.62 16.83
C GLU A 382 12.33 6.46 15.86
N VAL A 383 13.09 7.42 16.37
CA VAL A 383 14.05 8.22 15.59
C VAL A 383 15.45 7.65 15.75
N VAL A 384 16.02 7.14 14.66
CA VAL A 384 17.32 6.48 14.65
C VAL A 384 18.28 7.14 13.67
N GLY A 385 19.49 7.42 14.13
CA GLY A 385 20.58 7.97 13.33
C GLY A 385 21.54 6.90 12.82
N VAL A 386 22.00 7.05 11.57
CA VAL A 386 23.08 6.26 10.97
C VAL A 386 24.20 7.16 10.46
N THR A 387 25.43 6.66 10.49
CA THR A 387 26.65 7.46 10.24
C THR A 387 27.31 7.10 8.90
N GLY A 388 26.54 6.52 7.98
CA GLY A 388 27.01 6.16 6.64
C GLY A 388 26.87 4.66 6.32
N VAL A 389 27.22 4.31 5.08
CA VAL A 389 26.97 2.97 4.51
C VAL A 389 27.65 1.84 5.30
N MET A 390 28.88 2.06 5.78
CA MET A 390 29.61 1.04 6.56
C MET A 390 28.91 0.72 7.88
N HIS A 391 28.41 1.76 8.57
CA HIS A 391 27.66 1.57 9.81
C HIS A 391 26.35 0.83 9.53
N MET A 392 25.61 1.20 8.48
CA MET A 392 24.40 0.48 8.06
C MET A 392 24.67 -0.99 7.74
N GLY A 393 25.78 -1.31 7.06
CA GLY A 393 26.18 -2.69 6.80
C GLY A 393 26.47 -3.48 8.08
N GLN A 394 27.07 -2.85 9.10
CA GLN A 394 27.27 -3.46 10.41
C GLN A 394 25.94 -3.70 11.15
N VAL A 395 24.97 -2.78 11.03
CA VAL A 395 23.62 -2.96 11.55
C VAL A 395 22.92 -4.13 10.88
N GLN A 396 22.95 -4.19 9.55
CA GLN A 396 22.32 -5.28 8.80
C GLN A 396 22.94 -6.64 9.10
N GLY A 397 24.24 -6.67 9.46
CA GLY A 397 24.94 -7.86 9.93
C GLY A 397 24.77 -8.17 11.43
N GLY A 398 24.02 -7.37 12.18
CA GLY A 398 23.80 -7.55 13.62
C GLY A 398 25.02 -7.26 14.51
N LEU A 399 26.03 -6.55 13.99
CA LEU A 399 27.25 -6.20 14.72
C LEU A 399 27.12 -4.88 15.50
N ARG A 400 26.18 -4.03 15.11
CA ARG A 400 25.88 -2.73 15.74
C ARG A 400 24.38 -2.45 15.68
N SER A 401 23.92 -1.48 16.46
CA SER A 401 22.62 -0.84 16.32
C SER A 401 22.80 0.58 15.80
N GLY A 402 21.72 1.19 15.32
CA GLY A 402 21.69 2.62 15.05
C GLY A 402 21.82 3.46 16.33
N ILE A 403 22.00 4.77 16.14
CA ILE A 403 22.04 5.73 17.23
C ILE A 403 20.61 6.08 17.61
N ARG A 404 20.16 5.69 18.81
CA ARG A 404 18.83 6.04 19.33
C ARG A 404 18.77 7.53 19.67
N ILE A 405 17.92 8.28 18.97
CA ILE A 405 17.84 9.75 19.10
C ILE A 405 16.63 10.15 19.93
N ALA A 406 15.44 9.69 19.57
CA ALA A 406 14.18 10.07 20.22
C ALA A 406 13.07 9.02 19.99
N GLN A 407 12.00 9.13 20.77
CA GLN A 407 10.69 8.54 20.49
C GLN A 407 9.64 9.63 20.63
N GLY A 408 8.62 9.67 19.77
CA GLY A 408 7.55 10.67 19.88
C GLY A 408 6.41 10.49 18.89
N GLN A 409 5.37 11.30 19.07
CA GLN A 409 4.10 11.23 18.31
C GLN A 409 4.03 12.26 17.19
N PHE A 410 4.81 13.33 17.29
CA PHE A 410 4.78 14.42 16.33
C PHE A 410 6.21 14.83 15.99
N ILE A 411 6.57 14.66 14.72
CA ILE A 411 7.93 14.94 14.25
C ILE A 411 7.87 16.03 13.20
N ARG A 412 8.66 17.08 13.41
CA ARG A 412 8.90 18.14 12.42
C ARG A 412 10.35 18.08 12.00
N VAL A 413 10.58 17.97 10.69
CA VAL A 413 11.90 18.07 10.08
C VAL A 413 11.92 19.28 9.14
N VAL A 414 12.93 20.14 9.29
CA VAL A 414 13.19 21.24 8.37
C VAL A 414 14.39 20.86 7.51
N LEU A 415 14.17 20.64 6.21
CA LEU A 415 15.24 20.40 5.23
C LEU A 415 15.76 21.74 4.69
N GLN A 416 17.06 21.97 4.79
CA GLN A 416 17.69 23.21 4.30
C GLN A 416 18.14 23.13 2.83
N ARG A 417 18.33 21.92 2.32
CA ARG A 417 18.75 21.65 0.93
C ARG A 417 17.97 20.45 0.37
N GLU A 418 17.98 20.34 -0.95
CA GLU A 418 17.48 19.15 -1.63
C GLU A 418 18.18 17.89 -1.09
N THR A 419 17.39 16.94 -0.60
CA THR A 419 17.90 15.76 0.12
C THR A 419 17.14 14.51 -0.30
N PRO A 420 17.83 13.38 -0.57
CA PRO A 420 17.16 12.11 -0.79
C PRO A 420 16.32 11.70 0.42
N ILE A 421 15.05 11.36 0.16
CA ILE A 421 14.16 10.75 1.16
C ILE A 421 13.49 9.50 0.59
N GLN A 422 12.99 8.63 1.46
CA GLN A 422 12.23 7.45 1.06
C GLN A 422 11.15 7.13 2.09
N VAL A 423 9.99 6.67 1.64
CA VAL A 423 8.91 6.17 2.51
C VAL A 423 8.54 4.76 2.05
N ASP A 424 8.59 3.80 2.98
CA ASP A 424 8.25 2.38 2.73
C ASP A 424 8.96 1.77 1.50
N GLY A 425 10.18 2.26 1.19
CA GLY A 425 10.99 1.79 0.07
C GLY A 425 10.75 2.51 -1.27
N GLU A 426 9.89 3.52 -1.32
CA GLU A 426 9.73 4.41 -2.48
C GLU A 426 10.55 5.70 -2.27
N PRO A 427 11.64 5.92 -3.05
CA PRO A 427 12.57 7.02 -2.84
C PRO A 427 12.41 8.17 -3.85
N TRP A 428 12.78 9.39 -3.46
CA TRP A 428 12.89 10.56 -4.36
C TRP A 428 13.84 11.63 -3.78
N LEU A 429 14.12 12.67 -4.56
CA LEU A 429 14.81 13.87 -4.07
C LEU A 429 13.76 14.88 -3.59
N GLN A 430 13.80 15.22 -2.30
CA GLN A 430 12.88 16.19 -1.71
C GLN A 430 13.53 17.58 -1.69
N PRO A 431 12.86 18.63 -2.22
CA PRO A 431 13.33 20.01 -2.10
C PRO A 431 13.41 20.48 -0.63
N PRO A 432 14.11 21.60 -0.36
CA PRO A 432 14.09 22.24 0.95
C PRO A 432 12.65 22.56 1.39
N GLY A 433 12.34 22.35 2.67
CA GLY A 433 10.98 22.56 3.18
C GLY A 433 10.72 21.92 4.53
N ASN A 434 9.48 22.05 5.00
CA ASN A 434 9.02 21.40 6.22
C ASN A 434 8.41 20.03 5.89
N ILE A 435 8.80 19.04 6.68
CA ILE A 435 8.20 17.70 6.71
C ILE A 435 7.60 17.49 8.09
N ILE A 436 6.33 17.10 8.13
CA ILE A 436 5.63 16.77 9.38
C ILE A 436 5.22 15.31 9.31
N VAL A 437 5.49 14.55 10.38
CA VAL A 437 5.05 13.17 10.56
C VAL A 437 4.18 13.09 11.81
N SER A 438 2.97 12.55 11.68
CA SER A 438 1.98 12.45 12.76
C SER A 438 0.98 11.32 12.58
#